data_AF-A0AAW2HBL9-F1
#
_entry.id   AF-A0AAW2HBL9-F1
#
_cell.length_a   1.000
_cell.length_b   1.000
_cell.length_c   1.000
_cell.angle_alpha   90.00
_cell.angle_beta   90.00
_cell.angle_gamma   90.00
#
_symmetry.space_group_name_H-M   'P 1'
#
loop_
_entity.id
_entity.type
_entity.pdbx_description
1 polymer ?
#
loop_
_entity_poly.entity_id
_entity_poly.type
_entity_poly.pdbx_seq_one_letter_code
_entity_poly.pdbx_strand_id
1 'polypeptide(L)'
;MKSLLRRMTKECGSHSVLHEPGNRPATYRLSESVKNADGCSFLQDLKCNKFSEDDLKSKCWNHRKKSDVARERWKILAKVLLKPKKNCLKLGKDISVRRFTSFDLVTPSKLEGRDKSDGCWLKYSTKIQNVKYSAEVHHLQQRLTARELIGFNNTGNICIWPSEEVLTYYLLSNVHAFNGLEVLEVGGGMTCLAGVMLGKYGRVKRMDLTDGNRLSVDNVHRILTRNQLDKGRIRCFPLNWSDYDNAMEKYDVVLSSDCLFFDDTRSDLVETIWHSLRETGIALVMAPRRGNTLDLFLNKAVEKGFLCISQTYYSDTVWKQHLKFQESRSEYDEDIHYPILLMMTKSSQGFSMQNCLSALKH
;
A
#
# COMPACT_ATOMS: atom_id res chain seq x y z
N MET A 1 33.35 8.43 -16.83
CA MET A 1 32.66 8.04 -15.57
C MET A 1 33.33 8.59 -14.30
N LYS A 2 34.67 8.53 -14.11
CA LYS A 2 35.35 9.24 -13.01
C LYS A 2 35.39 10.78 -13.15
N SER A 3 35.24 11.34 -14.35
CA SER A 3 35.19 12.80 -14.56
C SER A 3 33.80 13.44 -14.39
N LEU A 4 32.69 12.69 -14.59
CA LEU A 4 31.34 13.18 -14.31
C LEU A 4 31.05 13.25 -12.80
N LEU A 5 31.51 12.25 -12.03
CA LEU A 5 31.42 12.24 -10.56
C LEU A 5 32.25 13.34 -9.88
N ARG A 6 33.33 13.83 -10.51
CA ARG A 6 34.12 14.99 -10.02
C ARG A 6 33.51 16.34 -10.38
N ARG A 7 32.64 16.42 -11.40
CA ARG A 7 31.98 17.67 -11.78
C ARG A 7 30.78 17.98 -10.89
N MET A 8 30.02 16.96 -10.48
CA MET A 8 28.83 17.15 -9.63
C MET A 8 29.13 17.34 -8.13
N THR A 9 30.36 17.09 -7.69
CA THR A 9 30.80 17.35 -6.30
C THR A 9 31.40 18.75 -6.10
N LYS A 10 31.63 19.52 -7.18
CA LYS A 10 32.14 20.91 -7.11
C LYS A 10 31.05 21.99 -7.10
N GLU A 11 29.79 21.65 -7.40
CA GLU A 11 28.68 22.64 -7.42
C GLU A 11 27.97 22.81 -6.07
N CYS A 12 28.33 22.06 -5.02
CA CYS A 12 27.85 22.30 -3.65
C CYS A 12 28.79 23.17 -2.80
N GLY A 13 29.76 23.86 -3.40
CA GLY A 13 30.75 24.65 -2.65
C GLY A 13 31.24 25.87 -3.40
N SER A 14 30.35 26.83 -3.68
CA SER A 14 30.77 28.21 -4.00
C SER A 14 29.62 29.19 -3.75
N HIS A 15 29.68 29.93 -2.65
CA HIS A 15 28.92 31.17 -2.50
C HIS A 15 29.66 32.27 -3.28
N SER A 16 29.08 32.70 -4.40
CA SER A 16 29.46 33.94 -5.08
C SER A 16 28.66 35.10 -4.48
N VAL A 17 29.36 35.99 -3.77
CA VAL A 17 28.85 37.30 -3.34
C VAL A 17 28.91 38.24 -4.54
N LEU A 18 27.75 38.77 -4.95
CA LEU A 18 27.66 39.88 -5.88
C LEU A 18 27.60 41.18 -5.06
N HIS A 19 28.57 42.07 -5.27
CA HIS A 19 28.55 43.47 -4.84
C HIS A 19 27.89 44.32 -5.92
N GLU A 20 27.19 45.39 -5.51
CA GLU A 20 27.06 46.69 -6.20
C GLU A 20 26.47 47.75 -5.22
N PRO A 21 26.60 49.08 -5.49
CA PRO A 21 27.17 50.05 -4.54
C PRO A 21 26.20 51.13 -3.98
N GLY A 22 26.63 51.83 -2.91
CA GLY A 22 26.30 53.26 -2.74
C GLY A 22 25.83 53.79 -1.36
N ASN A 23 26.71 54.55 -0.71
CA ASN A 23 26.51 55.81 0.06
C ASN A 23 25.77 55.89 1.45
N ARG A 24 26.62 56.09 2.48
CA ARG A 24 26.61 57.11 3.58
C ARG A 24 25.58 57.06 4.75
N PRO A 25 25.94 57.68 5.91
CA PRO A 25 25.68 57.09 7.23
C PRO A 25 24.72 57.91 8.12
N ALA A 26 24.05 57.25 9.08
CA ALA A 26 23.61 57.87 10.32
C ALA A 26 23.22 56.82 11.38
N THR A 27 23.28 57.28 12.62
CA THR A 27 23.31 56.65 13.94
C THR A 27 21.95 56.23 14.54
N TYR A 28 22.05 55.35 15.56
CA TYR A 28 21.22 55.17 16.77
C TYR A 28 20.31 53.92 16.95
N ARG A 29 20.66 53.21 18.05
CA ARG A 29 19.89 52.50 19.10
C ARG A 29 18.59 51.74 18.79
N LEU A 30 18.68 50.43 19.05
CA LEU A 30 17.81 49.53 19.83
C LEU A 30 16.33 49.90 20.01
N SER A 31 15.46 49.04 19.47
CA SER A 31 14.29 48.51 20.20
C SER A 31 13.87 47.15 19.63
N GLU A 32 13.55 46.22 20.52
CA GLU A 32 13.08 44.86 20.27
C GLU A 32 11.78 44.81 19.45
N SER A 33 11.61 43.75 18.64
CA SER A 33 10.52 42.76 18.80
C SER A 33 10.23 41.95 17.51
N VAL A 34 10.53 40.64 17.60
CA VAL A 34 9.75 39.47 17.12
C VAL A 34 9.35 39.37 15.63
N LYS A 35 9.96 38.41 14.89
CA LYS A 35 9.33 37.19 14.31
C LYS A 35 10.26 36.40 13.36
N ASN A 36 10.31 35.09 13.61
CA ASN A 36 10.40 33.94 12.69
C ASN A 36 11.68 33.55 11.90
N ALA A 37 11.92 32.22 12.02
CA ALA A 37 12.29 31.22 11.01
C ALA A 37 13.74 31.05 10.53
N ASP A 38 14.20 29.82 10.77
CA ASP A 38 15.05 28.96 9.93
C ASP A 38 16.46 29.40 9.53
N GLY A 39 17.45 28.80 10.21
CA GLY A 39 18.86 28.87 9.83
C GLY A 39 19.79 28.06 10.74
N CYS A 40 19.87 26.74 10.50
CA CYS A 40 21.05 25.87 10.69
C CYS A 40 21.85 25.96 12.01
N SER A 41 21.56 25.07 12.97
CA SER A 41 22.30 24.94 14.26
C SER A 41 23.31 23.78 14.32
N PHE A 42 23.80 23.24 13.20
CA PHE A 42 24.77 22.13 13.23
C PHE A 42 26.14 22.51 13.86
N LEU A 43 26.45 23.81 13.95
CA LEU A 43 27.67 24.31 14.58
C LEU A 43 27.48 24.83 16.02
N GLN A 44 26.26 24.75 16.57
CA GLN A 44 25.99 25.16 17.95
C GLN A 44 25.97 23.97 18.93
N ASP A 45 25.64 22.76 18.45
CA ASP A 45 25.62 21.55 19.29
C ASP A 45 27.00 20.93 19.54
N LEU A 46 28.05 21.42 18.89
CA LEU A 46 29.44 20.97 19.14
C LEU A 46 30.09 21.61 20.37
N LYS A 47 29.45 22.62 21.00
CA LYS A 47 30.02 23.31 22.17
C LYS A 47 29.35 22.98 23.50
N CYS A 48 28.32 22.13 23.53
CA CYS A 48 27.65 21.81 24.78
C CYS A 48 27.04 20.41 24.77
N ASN A 49 27.86 19.36 24.61
CA ASN A 49 27.55 18.01 25.12
C ASN A 49 28.79 17.13 25.01
N LYS A 50 29.24 16.57 26.14
CA LYS A 50 30.26 15.52 26.18
C LYS A 50 29.64 14.22 25.62
N PHE A 51 29.65 14.04 24.31
CA PHE A 51 29.39 12.73 23.72
C PHE A 51 30.60 11.82 23.98
N SER A 52 30.35 10.61 24.46
CA SER A 52 31.41 9.61 24.64
C SER A 52 31.94 9.14 23.28
N GLU A 53 33.18 8.67 23.23
CA GLU A 53 33.79 8.14 22.00
C GLU A 53 32.98 6.95 21.43
N ASP A 54 32.25 6.24 22.29
CA ASP A 54 31.36 5.14 21.94
C ASP A 54 30.07 5.60 21.27
N ASP A 55 29.52 6.77 21.64
CA ASP A 55 28.35 7.36 20.97
C ASP A 55 28.65 7.81 19.54
N LEU A 56 29.86 8.33 19.32
CA LEU A 56 30.35 8.73 18.01
C LEU A 56 30.64 7.51 17.12
N LYS A 57 31.21 6.45 17.69
CA LYS A 57 31.41 5.17 16.99
C LYS A 57 30.07 4.50 16.62
N SER A 58 29.11 4.49 17.54
CA SER A 58 27.75 3.97 17.29
C SER A 58 27.02 4.74 16.18
N LYS A 59 27.05 6.08 16.20
CA LYS A 59 26.46 6.92 15.14
C LYS A 59 27.16 6.75 13.79
N CYS A 60 28.49 6.70 13.75
CA CYS A 60 29.26 6.44 12.52
C CYS A 60 29.00 5.03 11.96
N TRP A 61 28.86 4.03 12.82
CA TRP A 61 28.54 2.66 12.42
C TRP A 61 27.11 2.53 11.86
N ASN A 62 26.15 3.22 12.48
CA ASN A 62 24.77 3.33 11.98
C ASN A 62 24.69 4.09 10.65
N HIS A 63 25.52 5.12 10.45
CA HIS A 63 25.61 5.85 9.18
C HIS A 63 26.25 5.00 8.07
N ARG A 64 27.32 4.26 8.38
CA ARG A 64 27.93 3.28 7.46
C ARG A 64 26.94 2.18 7.06
N LYS A 65 26.21 1.59 8.02
CA LYS A 65 25.16 0.59 7.76
C LYS A 65 24.05 1.15 6.85
N LYS A 66 23.58 2.38 7.07
CA LYS A 66 22.61 3.05 6.18
C LYS A 66 23.19 3.25 4.76
N SER A 67 24.47 3.62 4.64
CA SER A 67 25.13 3.76 3.33
C SER A 67 25.33 2.42 2.61
N ASP A 68 25.58 1.34 3.36
CA ASP A 68 25.75 -0.01 2.83
C ASP A 68 24.41 -0.59 2.34
N VAL A 69 23.34 -0.38 3.09
CA VAL A 69 21.97 -0.74 2.69
C VAL A 69 21.54 0.05 1.46
N ALA A 70 21.84 1.36 1.39
CA ALA A 70 21.56 2.17 0.21
C ALA A 70 22.37 1.67 -1.01
N ARG A 71 23.65 1.35 -0.82
CA ARG A 71 24.53 0.82 -1.88
C ARG A 71 24.07 -0.54 -2.40
N GLU A 72 23.59 -1.44 -1.54
CA GLU A 72 22.97 -2.69 -1.98
C GLU A 72 21.65 -2.46 -2.72
N ARG A 73 20.82 -1.51 -2.28
CA ARG A 73 19.62 -1.08 -3.02
C ARG A 73 19.96 -0.56 -4.42
N TRP A 74 21.00 0.26 -4.56
CA TRP A 74 21.48 0.75 -5.86
C TRP A 74 22.05 -0.36 -6.77
N LYS A 75 22.72 -1.37 -6.18
CA LYS A 75 23.20 -2.55 -6.94
C LYS A 75 22.04 -3.42 -7.44
N ILE A 76 20.99 -3.59 -6.63
CA ILE A 76 19.76 -4.30 -7.06
C ILE A 76 19.10 -3.51 -8.19
N LEU A 77 18.89 -2.20 -8.01
CA LEU A 77 18.29 -1.33 -9.02
C LEU A 77 19.05 -1.36 -10.35
N ALA A 78 20.39 -1.26 -10.31
CA ALA A 78 21.23 -1.34 -11.50
C ALA A 78 21.11 -2.72 -12.20
N LYS A 79 21.06 -3.82 -11.43
CA LYS A 79 20.84 -5.17 -11.98
C LYS A 79 19.46 -5.35 -12.63
N VAL A 80 18.46 -4.62 -12.16
CA VAL A 80 17.07 -4.66 -12.66
C VAL A 80 16.95 -3.89 -13.97
N LEU A 81 17.56 -2.70 -14.05
CA LEU A 81 17.55 -1.86 -15.26
C LEU A 81 18.32 -2.48 -16.43
N LEU A 82 19.29 -3.36 -16.16
CA LEU A 82 20.25 -3.86 -17.16
C LEU A 82 20.00 -5.30 -17.65
N LYS A 83 19.03 -6.06 -17.09
CA LYS A 83 18.80 -7.48 -17.48
C LYS A 83 17.47 -7.69 -18.24
N PRO A 84 17.48 -8.28 -19.45
CA PRO A 84 16.28 -8.89 -20.02
C PRO A 84 16.00 -10.21 -19.28
N LYS A 85 14.82 -10.34 -18.63
CA LYS A 85 14.52 -11.51 -17.76
C LYS A 85 13.42 -12.40 -18.35
N LYS A 86 13.72 -13.71 -18.44
CA LYS A 86 12.86 -14.78 -19.01
C LYS A 86 12.02 -15.56 -17.98
N ASN A 87 11.80 -15.05 -16.75
CA ASN A 87 11.14 -15.84 -15.70
C ASN A 87 10.39 -14.98 -14.66
N CYS A 88 9.05 -15.04 -14.66
CA CYS A 88 8.18 -14.29 -13.77
C CYS A 88 8.28 -14.64 -12.27
N LEU A 89 8.25 -15.93 -11.91
CA LEU A 89 8.27 -16.34 -10.48
C LEU A 89 9.57 -15.99 -9.75
N LYS A 90 10.71 -15.96 -10.46
CA LYS A 90 12.00 -15.52 -9.90
C LYS A 90 12.13 -14.00 -9.88
N LEU A 91 11.35 -13.29 -10.70
CA LEU A 91 11.36 -11.84 -10.76
C LEU A 91 10.94 -11.22 -9.41
N GLY A 92 9.88 -11.74 -8.79
CA GLY A 92 9.41 -11.26 -7.48
C GLY A 92 10.39 -11.49 -6.33
N LYS A 93 11.16 -12.58 -6.32
CA LYS A 93 12.16 -12.86 -5.26
C LYS A 93 13.51 -12.15 -5.47
N ASP A 94 13.96 -11.98 -6.71
CA ASP A 94 15.27 -11.40 -7.02
C ASP A 94 15.25 -9.87 -7.27
N ILE A 95 14.07 -9.26 -7.43
CA ILE A 95 13.90 -7.80 -7.66
C ILE A 95 13.32 -7.09 -6.44
N SER A 96 12.52 -7.79 -5.62
CA SER A 96 11.83 -7.13 -4.52
C SER A 96 12.78 -6.81 -3.38
N VAL A 97 12.74 -5.56 -2.91
CA VAL A 97 13.30 -5.18 -1.60
C VAL A 97 12.44 -5.78 -0.47
N ARG A 98 11.26 -6.35 -0.77
CA ARG A 98 10.47 -7.10 0.20
C ARG A 98 11.17 -8.38 0.60
N ARG A 99 11.32 -8.52 1.91
CA ARG A 99 11.90 -9.71 2.53
C ARG A 99 10.80 -10.71 2.92
N PHE A 100 9.62 -10.23 3.30
CA PHE A 100 8.41 -11.02 3.50
C PHE A 100 7.39 -10.74 2.39
N THR A 101 6.72 -11.78 1.89
CA THR A 101 5.89 -11.67 0.67
C THR A 101 4.50 -12.26 0.77
N SER A 102 4.24 -13.15 1.73
CA SER A 102 2.97 -13.87 1.83
C SER A 102 2.81 -14.56 3.19
N PHE A 103 1.56 -14.74 3.62
CA PHE A 103 1.17 -15.53 4.79
C PHE A 103 0.96 -17.03 4.47
N ASP A 104 1.26 -17.47 3.25
CA ASP A 104 1.00 -18.82 2.74
C ASP A 104 -0.49 -19.23 2.84
N LEU A 105 -1.41 -18.25 2.75
CA LEU A 105 -2.86 -18.45 2.81
C LEU A 105 -3.46 -18.69 1.42
N VAL A 106 -2.91 -18.02 0.40
CA VAL A 106 -3.31 -18.18 -1.00
C VAL A 106 -2.07 -18.45 -1.85
N THR A 107 -1.90 -19.69 -2.27
CA THR A 107 -0.66 -20.15 -2.91
C THR A 107 -0.72 -19.97 -4.43
N PRO A 108 0.27 -19.28 -5.03
CA PRO A 108 0.41 -19.20 -6.48
C PRO A 108 1.08 -20.44 -7.07
N SER A 109 0.63 -20.86 -8.25
CA SER A 109 1.23 -21.92 -9.06
C SER A 109 1.34 -21.48 -10.52
N LYS A 110 2.43 -21.86 -11.21
CA LYS A 110 2.63 -21.54 -12.62
C LYS A 110 1.66 -22.33 -13.49
N LEU A 111 1.14 -21.70 -14.53
CA LEU A 111 0.39 -22.36 -15.58
C LEU A 111 1.32 -22.64 -16.77
N GLU A 112 1.43 -23.91 -17.17
CA GLU A 112 2.33 -24.31 -18.26
C GLU A 112 1.83 -23.83 -19.63
N GLY A 113 2.77 -23.39 -20.47
CA GLY A 113 2.59 -23.21 -21.92
C GLY A 113 1.91 -21.93 -22.41
N ARG A 114 1.75 -20.87 -21.60
CA ARG A 114 0.94 -19.69 -21.99
C ARG A 114 1.46 -18.32 -21.55
N ASP A 115 2.76 -18.20 -21.30
CA ASP A 115 3.36 -16.89 -21.06
C ASP A 115 3.38 -16.10 -22.39
N LYS A 116 2.75 -14.92 -22.39
CA LYS A 116 2.84 -13.97 -23.50
C LYS A 116 4.01 -13.02 -23.25
N SER A 117 4.40 -12.24 -24.25
CA SER A 117 5.50 -11.27 -24.11
C SER A 117 5.21 -10.14 -23.11
N ASP A 118 3.95 -9.95 -22.73
CA ASP A 118 3.47 -8.84 -21.87
C ASP A 118 3.26 -9.24 -20.40
N GLY A 119 3.47 -10.52 -20.04
CA GLY A 119 3.24 -11.00 -18.68
C GLY A 119 3.10 -12.51 -18.59
N CYS A 120 2.79 -12.99 -17.39
CA CYS A 120 2.61 -14.41 -17.08
C CYS A 120 1.34 -14.64 -16.28
N TRP A 121 0.80 -15.85 -16.43
CA TRP A 121 -0.40 -16.28 -15.73
C TRP A 121 -0.05 -17.23 -14.58
N LEU A 122 -0.55 -16.90 -13.40
CA LEU A 122 -0.44 -17.74 -12.20
C LEU A 122 -1.82 -18.15 -11.74
N LYS A 123 -1.97 -19.39 -11.27
CA LYS A 123 -3.17 -19.85 -10.57
C LYS A 123 -2.96 -19.66 -9.07
N TYR A 124 -3.75 -18.77 -8.48
CA TYR A 124 -3.85 -18.61 -7.04
C TYR A 124 -4.89 -19.58 -6.50
N SER A 125 -4.58 -20.27 -5.42
CA SER A 125 -5.49 -21.24 -4.83
C SER A 125 -5.40 -21.33 -3.32
N THR A 126 -6.52 -21.64 -2.68
CA THR A 126 -6.60 -21.90 -1.24
C THR A 126 -7.67 -22.96 -0.95
N LYS A 127 -7.62 -23.57 0.23
CA LYS A 127 -8.60 -24.55 0.69
C LYS A 127 -9.09 -24.13 2.07
N ILE A 128 -10.39 -23.87 2.19
CA ILE A 128 -11.05 -23.46 3.44
C ILE A 128 -12.22 -24.41 3.68
N GLN A 129 -12.30 -25.04 4.86
CA GLN A 129 -13.38 -25.96 5.25
C GLN A 129 -13.74 -26.99 4.15
N ASN A 130 -12.71 -27.61 3.56
CA ASN A 130 -12.82 -28.56 2.44
C ASN A 130 -13.26 -28.02 1.07
N VAL A 131 -13.64 -26.75 0.96
CA VAL A 131 -13.89 -26.09 -0.31
C VAL A 131 -12.59 -25.59 -0.91
N LYS A 132 -12.35 -25.87 -2.20
CA LYS A 132 -11.19 -25.38 -2.96
C LYS A 132 -11.57 -24.13 -3.72
N TYR A 133 -10.80 -23.07 -3.53
CA TYR A 133 -10.93 -21.80 -4.22
C TYR A 133 -9.74 -21.59 -5.13
N SER A 134 -9.96 -21.08 -6.34
CA SER A 134 -8.88 -20.70 -7.24
C SER A 134 -9.28 -19.69 -8.32
N ALA A 135 -8.35 -18.82 -8.67
CA ALA A 135 -8.47 -17.90 -9.80
C ALA A 135 -7.15 -17.83 -10.56
N GLU A 136 -7.25 -17.60 -11.87
CA GLU A 136 -6.10 -17.34 -12.72
C GLU A 136 -5.84 -15.83 -12.79
N VAL A 137 -4.63 -15.40 -12.44
CA VAL A 137 -4.24 -14.00 -12.30
C VAL A 137 -3.09 -13.71 -13.27
N HIS A 138 -3.19 -12.58 -13.96
CA HIS A 138 -2.14 -12.11 -14.86
C HIS A 138 -1.22 -11.14 -14.14
N HIS A 139 0.08 -11.44 -14.15
CA HIS A 139 1.13 -10.53 -13.69
C HIS A 139 1.81 -9.90 -14.90
N LEU A 140 1.68 -8.58 -15.02
CA LEU A 140 2.30 -7.83 -16.10
C LEU A 140 3.83 -7.86 -15.99
N GLN A 141 4.49 -8.02 -17.13
CA GLN A 141 5.94 -7.90 -17.22
C GLN A 141 6.30 -6.49 -17.69
N GLN A 142 6.36 -5.52 -16.78
CA GLN A 142 6.83 -4.18 -17.12
C GLN A 142 8.37 -4.08 -17.08
N ARG A 143 8.93 -3.36 -18.07
CA ARG A 143 10.31 -2.85 -18.00
C ARG A 143 10.30 -1.67 -17.04
N LEU A 144 10.69 -1.88 -15.79
CA LEU A 144 10.85 -0.80 -14.81
C LEU A 144 11.81 0.26 -15.35
N THR A 145 11.31 1.42 -15.81
CA THR A 145 12.15 2.58 -16.09
C THR A 145 12.40 3.36 -14.80
N ALA A 146 13.47 4.16 -14.74
CA ALA A 146 13.76 4.99 -13.57
C ALA A 146 12.59 5.94 -13.24
N ARG A 147 11.85 6.44 -14.25
CA ARG A 147 10.67 7.30 -14.06
C ARG A 147 9.48 6.53 -13.49
N GLU A 148 9.27 5.27 -13.88
CA GLU A 148 8.23 4.39 -13.32
C GLU A 148 8.59 3.87 -11.91
N LEU A 149 9.88 3.77 -11.58
CA LEU A 149 10.36 3.46 -10.23
C LEU A 149 10.15 4.59 -9.22
N ILE A 150 10.11 5.83 -9.71
CA ILE A 150 9.86 7.05 -8.92
C ILE A 150 8.38 7.44 -8.96
N GLY A 151 7.63 6.98 -9.97
CA GLY A 151 6.21 7.22 -10.15
C GLY A 151 5.31 6.15 -9.52
N PHE A 152 4.09 6.58 -9.18
CA PHE A 152 2.96 5.92 -8.49
C PHE A 152 2.48 4.54 -9.00
N ASN A 153 3.23 3.83 -9.87
CA ASN A 153 2.69 2.78 -10.73
C ASN A 153 3.22 1.36 -10.45
N ASN A 154 3.93 1.10 -9.34
CA ASN A 154 4.50 -0.23 -9.07
C ASN A 154 3.73 -1.09 -8.05
N THR A 155 2.67 -0.55 -7.44
CA THR A 155 1.82 -1.27 -6.48
C THR A 155 0.99 -2.32 -7.24
N GLY A 156 1.34 -3.60 -7.11
CA GLY A 156 0.63 -4.73 -7.74
C GLY A 156 1.24 -5.28 -9.04
N ASN A 157 2.19 -4.57 -9.67
CA ASN A 157 2.86 -5.04 -10.90
C ASN A 157 3.81 -6.22 -10.68
N ILE A 158 4.32 -6.38 -9.45
CA ILE A 158 5.36 -7.37 -9.12
C ILE A 158 4.78 -8.56 -8.34
N CYS A 159 3.79 -8.34 -7.47
CA CYS A 159 3.17 -9.39 -6.65
C CYS A 159 1.91 -8.88 -5.92
N ILE A 160 1.07 -9.83 -5.50
CA ILE A 160 0.00 -9.64 -4.52
C ILE A 160 0.61 -9.16 -3.19
N TRP A 161 -0.03 -8.21 -2.52
CA TRP A 161 0.39 -7.73 -1.20
C TRP A 161 -0.13 -8.67 -0.08
N PRO A 162 0.59 -8.84 1.03
CA PRO A 162 0.12 -9.67 2.14
C PRO A 162 -1.28 -9.27 2.64
N SER A 163 -1.61 -7.98 2.66
CA SER A 163 -2.95 -7.51 3.05
C SER A 163 -4.03 -7.92 2.06
N GLU A 164 -3.76 -7.92 0.75
CA GLU A 164 -4.71 -8.38 -0.28
C GLU A 164 -4.89 -9.90 -0.21
N GLU A 165 -3.80 -10.65 0.04
CA GLU A 165 -3.86 -12.09 0.30
C GLU A 165 -4.73 -12.41 1.53
N VAL A 166 -4.49 -11.73 2.65
CA VAL A 166 -5.23 -11.96 3.89
C VAL A 166 -6.69 -11.51 3.74
N LEU A 167 -6.96 -10.40 3.05
CA LEU A 167 -8.32 -9.99 2.71
C LEU A 167 -9.01 -11.06 1.87
N THR A 168 -8.35 -11.59 0.84
CA THR A 168 -8.88 -12.68 0.02
C THR A 168 -9.25 -13.89 0.88
N TYR A 169 -8.37 -14.32 1.78
CA TYR A 169 -8.64 -15.44 2.68
C TYR A 169 -9.81 -15.16 3.63
N TYR A 170 -9.88 -13.95 4.19
CA TYR A 170 -10.94 -13.51 5.09
C TYR A 170 -12.31 -13.52 4.39
N LEU A 171 -12.40 -12.96 3.18
CA LEU A 171 -13.66 -12.94 2.40
C LEU A 171 -14.13 -14.36 2.07
N LEU A 172 -13.22 -15.24 1.63
CA LEU A 172 -13.57 -16.63 1.30
C LEU A 172 -13.96 -17.46 2.53
N SER A 173 -13.39 -17.14 3.70
CA SER A 173 -13.75 -17.78 4.97
C SER A 173 -15.16 -17.37 5.44
N ASN A 174 -15.65 -16.22 4.99
CA ASN A 174 -16.95 -15.64 5.34
C ASN A 174 -17.83 -15.44 4.10
N VAL A 175 -17.65 -16.27 3.05
CA VAL A 175 -18.21 -16.03 1.72
C VAL A 175 -19.74 -15.88 1.71
N HIS A 176 -20.44 -16.52 2.64
CA HIS A 176 -21.89 -16.46 2.75
C HIS A 176 -22.42 -15.12 3.25
N ALA A 177 -21.63 -14.37 4.02
CA ALA A 177 -22.02 -13.05 4.51
C ALA A 177 -22.17 -12.00 3.39
N PHE A 178 -21.69 -12.30 2.19
CA PHE A 178 -21.78 -11.43 1.02
C PHE A 178 -22.93 -11.78 0.06
N ASN A 179 -23.74 -12.78 0.40
CA ASN A 179 -24.85 -13.21 -0.46
C ASN A 179 -25.88 -12.08 -0.63
N GLY A 180 -26.21 -11.76 -1.88
CA GLY A 180 -27.20 -10.73 -2.20
C GLY A 180 -26.73 -9.28 -2.02
N LEU A 181 -25.48 -9.06 -1.59
CA LEU A 181 -24.93 -7.72 -1.35
C LEU A 181 -24.31 -7.11 -2.62
N GLU A 182 -24.32 -5.78 -2.67
CA GLU A 182 -23.54 -5.01 -3.65
C GLU A 182 -22.21 -4.58 -3.02
N VAL A 183 -21.10 -4.97 -3.65
CA VAL A 183 -19.74 -4.82 -3.09
C VAL A 183 -18.86 -3.97 -4.00
N LEU A 184 -18.12 -3.03 -3.44
CA LEU A 184 -17.10 -2.26 -4.14
C LEU A 184 -15.72 -2.61 -3.59
N GLU A 185 -14.74 -2.89 -4.44
CA GLU A 185 -13.33 -2.95 -4.07
C GLU A 185 -12.61 -1.71 -4.59
N VAL A 186 -11.98 -0.96 -3.69
CA VAL A 186 -11.26 0.29 -3.95
C VAL A 186 -9.77 0.07 -3.83
N GLY A 187 -9.03 0.46 -4.87
CA GLY A 187 -7.57 0.37 -4.89
C GLY A 187 -7.06 -1.07 -4.95
N GLY A 188 -7.75 -1.95 -5.68
CA GLY A 188 -7.38 -3.36 -5.78
C GLY A 188 -6.13 -3.64 -6.62
N GLY A 189 -5.48 -2.59 -7.14
CA GLY A 189 -4.26 -2.69 -7.92
C GLY A 189 -4.43 -3.50 -9.19
N MET A 190 -3.34 -4.14 -9.62
CA MET A 190 -3.27 -4.87 -10.90
C MET A 190 -4.16 -6.12 -10.95
N THR A 191 -4.67 -6.58 -9.81
CA THR A 191 -5.25 -7.92 -9.69
C THR A 191 -6.65 -7.94 -9.12
N CYS A 192 -6.96 -7.07 -8.16
CA CYS A 192 -8.19 -7.12 -7.38
C CYS A 192 -8.46 -8.57 -6.92
N LEU A 193 -7.45 -9.28 -6.41
CA LEU A 193 -7.51 -10.72 -6.15
C LEU A 193 -8.66 -11.05 -5.18
N ALA A 194 -8.85 -10.20 -4.16
CA ALA A 194 -9.90 -10.35 -3.18
C ALA A 194 -11.28 -10.31 -3.84
N GLY A 195 -11.56 -9.29 -4.66
CA GLY A 195 -12.82 -9.18 -5.38
C GLY A 195 -13.00 -10.16 -6.53
N VAL A 196 -11.94 -10.55 -7.23
CA VAL A 196 -11.98 -11.61 -8.25
C VAL A 196 -12.40 -12.94 -7.62
N MET A 197 -11.81 -13.29 -6.48
CA MET A 197 -12.15 -14.53 -5.76
C MET A 197 -13.56 -14.46 -5.16
N LEU A 198 -13.94 -13.34 -4.53
CA LEU A 198 -15.30 -13.15 -4.01
C LEU A 198 -16.35 -13.17 -5.12
N GLY A 199 -16.13 -12.48 -6.24
CA GLY A 199 -17.04 -12.47 -7.38
C GLY A 199 -17.22 -13.85 -8.03
N LYS A 200 -16.18 -14.69 -7.99
CA LYS A 200 -16.20 -16.06 -8.51
C LYS A 200 -16.98 -17.04 -7.65
N TYR A 201 -16.85 -16.92 -6.33
CA TYR A 201 -17.32 -17.95 -5.39
C TYR A 201 -18.47 -17.49 -4.47
N GLY A 202 -18.60 -16.18 -4.25
CA GLY A 202 -19.71 -15.57 -3.53
C GLY A 202 -20.94 -15.35 -4.40
N ARG A 203 -22.11 -15.33 -3.77
CA ARG A 203 -23.38 -15.00 -4.42
C ARG A 203 -23.74 -13.52 -4.25
N VAL A 204 -22.76 -12.64 -4.47
CA VAL A 204 -22.96 -11.18 -4.48
C VAL A 204 -23.97 -10.78 -5.55
N LYS A 205 -24.79 -9.77 -5.28
CA LYS A 205 -25.75 -9.20 -6.25
C LYS A 205 -25.03 -8.43 -7.35
N ARG A 206 -24.03 -7.62 -6.97
CA ARG A 206 -23.13 -6.90 -7.87
C ARG A 206 -21.77 -6.77 -7.21
N MET A 207 -20.69 -6.81 -7.99
CA MET A 207 -19.37 -6.43 -7.51
C MET A 207 -18.64 -5.54 -8.51
N ASP A 208 -18.07 -4.46 -8.01
CA ASP A 208 -17.31 -3.49 -8.79
C ASP A 208 -15.87 -3.44 -8.29
N LEU A 209 -14.92 -3.67 -9.19
CA LEU A 209 -13.49 -3.73 -8.90
C LEU A 209 -12.79 -2.51 -9.48
N THR A 210 -12.12 -1.73 -8.64
CA THR A 210 -11.63 -0.42 -9.06
C THR A 210 -10.18 -0.17 -8.63
N ASP A 211 -9.51 0.64 -9.43
CA ASP A 211 -8.19 1.19 -9.15
C ASP A 211 -8.04 2.54 -9.87
N GLY A 212 -7.19 3.43 -9.36
CA GLY A 212 -6.94 4.73 -10.01
C GLY A 212 -6.11 4.61 -11.31
N ASN A 213 -5.35 3.52 -11.45
CA ASN A 213 -4.50 3.30 -12.62
C ASN A 213 -5.23 2.50 -13.70
N ARG A 214 -5.42 3.10 -14.88
CA ARG A 214 -6.06 2.45 -16.04
C ARG A 214 -5.38 1.15 -16.47
N LEU A 215 -4.04 1.08 -16.40
CA LEU A 215 -3.31 -0.15 -16.73
C LEU A 215 -3.63 -1.29 -15.76
N SER A 216 -3.86 -0.96 -14.48
CA SER A 216 -4.33 -1.92 -13.48
C SER A 216 -5.70 -2.47 -13.87
N VAL A 217 -6.65 -1.57 -14.15
CA VAL A 217 -8.02 -1.94 -14.51
C VAL A 217 -8.08 -2.75 -15.82
N ASP A 218 -7.29 -2.38 -16.83
CA ASP A 218 -7.19 -3.15 -18.07
C ASP A 218 -6.69 -4.57 -17.81
N ASN A 219 -5.74 -4.73 -16.88
CA ASN A 219 -5.27 -6.05 -16.45
C ASN A 219 -6.35 -6.83 -15.71
N VAL A 220 -7.09 -6.19 -14.80
CA VAL A 220 -8.24 -6.79 -14.11
C VAL A 220 -9.28 -7.25 -15.13
N HIS A 221 -9.58 -6.46 -16.16
CA HIS A 221 -10.51 -6.86 -17.22
C HIS A 221 -10.09 -8.16 -17.92
N ARG A 222 -8.79 -8.35 -18.17
CA ARG A 222 -8.24 -9.61 -18.69
C ARG A 222 -8.43 -10.76 -17.71
N ILE A 223 -8.22 -10.51 -16.41
CA ILE A 223 -8.40 -11.50 -15.34
C ILE A 223 -9.86 -11.94 -15.24
N LEU A 224 -10.82 -11.00 -15.26
CA LEU A 224 -12.26 -11.32 -15.25
C LEU A 224 -12.64 -12.19 -16.44
N THR A 225 -12.19 -11.80 -17.64
CA THR A 225 -12.42 -12.54 -18.88
C THR A 225 -11.82 -13.95 -18.80
N ARG A 226 -10.58 -14.08 -18.32
CA ARG A 226 -9.89 -15.37 -18.21
C ARG A 226 -10.57 -16.34 -17.25
N ASN A 227 -11.17 -15.82 -16.18
CA ASN A 227 -11.91 -16.60 -15.19
C ASN A 227 -13.39 -16.78 -15.53
N GLN A 228 -13.85 -16.28 -16.69
CA GLN A 228 -15.24 -16.37 -17.15
C GLN A 228 -16.24 -15.81 -16.12
N LEU A 229 -15.88 -14.69 -15.49
CA LEU A 229 -16.79 -14.03 -14.56
C LEU A 229 -17.93 -13.33 -15.31
N ASP A 230 -19.12 -13.38 -14.72
CA ASP A 230 -20.33 -12.76 -15.25
C ASP A 230 -20.16 -11.24 -15.35
N LYS A 231 -20.10 -10.72 -16.57
CA LYS A 231 -19.86 -9.31 -16.86
C LYS A 231 -21.03 -8.40 -16.47
N GLY A 232 -22.24 -8.93 -16.32
CA GLY A 232 -23.40 -8.18 -15.83
C GLY A 232 -23.37 -8.00 -14.31
N ARG A 233 -22.73 -8.94 -13.61
CA ARG A 233 -22.64 -8.97 -12.15
C ARG A 233 -21.33 -8.43 -11.60
N ILE A 234 -20.21 -8.68 -12.28
CA ILE A 234 -18.86 -8.31 -11.86
C ILE A 234 -18.25 -7.37 -12.90
N ARG A 235 -18.06 -6.10 -12.54
CA ARG A 235 -17.48 -5.08 -13.42
C ARG A 235 -16.13 -4.61 -12.88
N CYS A 236 -15.34 -3.99 -13.76
CA CYS A 236 -14.15 -3.25 -13.35
C CYS A 236 -14.04 -1.94 -14.14
N PHE A 237 -13.63 -0.87 -13.47
CA PHE A 237 -13.48 0.45 -14.07
C PHE A 237 -12.50 1.33 -13.26
N PRO A 238 -11.89 2.35 -13.88
CA PRO A 238 -11.04 3.30 -13.16
C PRO A 238 -11.85 4.12 -12.17
N LEU A 239 -11.33 4.25 -10.94
CA LEU A 239 -11.88 5.12 -9.92
C LEU A 239 -10.74 5.96 -9.34
N ASN A 240 -10.78 7.26 -9.62
CA ASN A 240 -9.90 8.21 -8.96
C ASN A 240 -10.56 8.67 -7.66
N TRP A 241 -9.85 8.59 -6.55
CA TRP A 241 -10.41 8.91 -5.25
C TRP A 241 -10.80 10.38 -5.12
N SER A 242 -10.16 11.29 -5.85
CA SER A 242 -10.54 12.71 -5.86
C SER A 242 -11.89 13.01 -6.53
N ASP A 243 -12.50 12.03 -7.21
CA ASP A 243 -13.71 12.24 -8.02
C ASP A 243 -15.00 11.88 -7.27
N TYR A 244 -14.95 11.84 -5.92
CA TYR A 244 -16.07 11.45 -5.05
C TYR A 244 -17.28 12.40 -5.10
N ASP A 245 -17.12 13.62 -5.61
CA ASP A 245 -18.18 14.61 -5.76
C ASP A 245 -19.19 14.25 -6.86
N ASN A 246 -18.83 13.34 -7.77
CA ASN A 246 -19.77 12.81 -8.74
C ASN A 246 -20.77 11.87 -8.08
N ALA A 247 -21.98 11.74 -8.65
CA ALA A 247 -22.99 10.82 -8.13
C ALA A 247 -22.46 9.37 -8.13
N MET A 248 -21.98 8.90 -6.98
CA MET A 248 -21.46 7.55 -6.78
C MET A 248 -22.60 6.58 -6.50
N GLU A 249 -22.56 5.41 -7.15
CA GLU A 249 -23.41 4.28 -6.75
C GLU A 249 -23.13 3.92 -5.27
N LYS A 250 -24.16 3.45 -4.56
CA LYS A 250 -24.06 3.08 -3.14
C LYS A 250 -23.98 1.57 -2.97
N TYR A 251 -23.06 1.12 -2.12
CA TYR A 251 -22.72 -0.27 -1.87
C TYR A 251 -23.03 -0.68 -0.43
N ASP A 252 -23.38 -1.95 -0.22
CA ASP A 252 -23.53 -2.53 1.12
C ASP A 252 -22.17 -2.73 1.79
N VAL A 253 -21.17 -3.11 0.99
CA VAL A 253 -19.80 -3.34 1.46
C VAL A 253 -18.80 -2.61 0.58
N VAL A 254 -17.86 -1.90 1.21
CA VAL A 254 -16.67 -1.36 0.55
C VAL A 254 -15.43 -2.09 1.08
N LEU A 255 -14.58 -2.58 0.18
CA LEU A 255 -13.35 -3.32 0.48
C LEU A 255 -12.14 -2.48 0.09
N SER A 256 -11.09 -2.55 0.89
CA SER A 256 -9.78 -1.97 0.53
C SER A 256 -8.64 -2.74 1.20
N SER A 257 -7.52 -2.91 0.51
CA SER A 257 -6.33 -3.56 1.06
C SER A 257 -5.07 -2.74 0.83
N ASP A 258 -4.31 -2.49 1.90
CA ASP A 258 -3.00 -1.80 1.89
C ASP A 258 -3.03 -0.45 1.15
N CYS A 259 -4.07 0.37 1.33
CA CYS A 259 -4.20 1.69 0.69
C CYS A 259 -3.86 2.88 1.60
N LEU A 260 -3.48 2.65 2.87
CA LEU A 260 -3.47 3.70 3.91
C LEU A 260 -2.18 4.53 4.00
N PHE A 261 -1.17 4.20 3.20
CA PHE A 261 0.20 4.70 3.40
C PHE A 261 0.54 5.99 2.64
N PHE A 262 -0.40 6.54 1.86
CA PHE A 262 -0.21 7.79 1.12
C PHE A 262 -0.81 8.96 1.89
N ASP A 263 0.01 9.96 2.21
CA ASP A 263 -0.46 11.14 2.93
C ASP A 263 -1.41 12.00 2.07
N ASP A 264 -1.04 12.25 0.82
CA ASP A 264 -1.74 13.18 -0.07
C ASP A 264 -3.16 12.71 -0.44
N THR A 265 -3.40 11.40 -0.48
CA THR A 265 -4.67 10.82 -0.94
C THR A 265 -5.50 10.23 0.19
N ARG A 266 -5.07 10.39 1.46
CA ARG A 266 -5.75 9.79 2.62
C ARG A 266 -7.17 10.31 2.79
N SER A 267 -7.35 11.63 2.70
CA SER A 267 -8.66 12.26 2.81
C SER A 267 -9.57 11.80 1.67
N ASP A 268 -9.06 11.80 0.44
CA ASP A 268 -9.80 11.37 -0.74
C ASP A 268 -10.28 9.91 -0.63
N LEU A 269 -9.46 9.02 -0.06
CA LEU A 269 -9.86 7.64 0.20
C LEU A 269 -11.01 7.57 1.22
N VAL A 270 -10.92 8.31 2.33
CA VAL A 270 -11.99 8.37 3.34
C VAL A 270 -13.29 8.89 2.73
N GLU A 271 -13.20 9.96 1.94
CA GLU A 271 -14.33 10.54 1.20
C GLU A 271 -14.92 9.54 0.21
N THR A 272 -14.09 8.88 -0.59
CA THR A 272 -14.51 7.83 -1.53
C THR A 272 -15.28 6.72 -0.84
N ILE A 273 -14.77 6.21 0.29
CA ILE A 273 -15.46 5.17 1.08
C ILE A 273 -16.78 5.71 1.61
N TRP A 274 -16.81 6.92 2.18
CA TRP A 274 -18.03 7.55 2.72
C TRP A 274 -19.12 7.74 1.67
N HIS A 275 -18.74 8.26 0.51
CA HIS A 275 -19.63 8.54 -0.62
C HIS A 275 -20.03 7.27 -1.38
N SER A 276 -19.27 6.19 -1.30
CA SER A 276 -19.65 4.89 -1.89
C SER A 276 -20.51 4.04 -0.94
N LEU A 277 -20.44 4.25 0.37
CA LEU A 277 -21.12 3.39 1.34
C LEU A 277 -22.58 3.81 1.55
N ARG A 278 -23.49 2.83 1.63
CA ARG A 278 -24.87 3.01 2.13
C ARG A 278 -24.85 3.44 3.59
N GLU A 279 -25.96 4.03 4.04
CA GLU A 279 -26.12 4.44 5.45
C GLU A 279 -25.99 3.25 6.43
N THR A 280 -26.45 2.08 6.01
CA THR A 280 -26.37 0.83 6.78
C THR A 280 -25.22 -0.08 6.35
N GLY A 281 -24.34 0.41 5.47
CA GLY A 281 -23.25 -0.38 4.92
C GLY A 281 -22.04 -0.48 5.86
N ILE A 282 -21.11 -1.35 5.52
CA ILE A 282 -19.84 -1.53 6.23
C ILE A 282 -18.64 -1.45 5.26
N ALA A 283 -17.60 -0.73 5.64
CA ALA A 283 -16.31 -0.82 4.97
C ALA A 283 -15.38 -1.78 5.73
N LEU A 284 -14.72 -2.68 5.00
CA LEU A 284 -13.71 -3.61 5.49
C LEU A 284 -12.37 -3.22 4.87
N VAL A 285 -11.49 -2.66 5.69
CA VAL A 285 -10.17 -2.20 5.25
C VAL A 285 -9.10 -3.02 5.95
N MET A 286 -8.21 -3.65 5.19
CA MET A 286 -7.08 -4.39 5.74
C MET A 286 -5.76 -3.75 5.35
N ALA A 287 -5.03 -3.23 6.33
CA ALA A 287 -3.72 -2.63 6.11
C ALA A 287 -2.81 -2.84 7.32
N PRO A 288 -1.49 -2.95 7.14
CA PRO A 288 -0.57 -2.95 8.26
C PRO A 288 -0.49 -1.55 8.89
N ARG A 289 0.00 -1.47 10.12
CA ARG A 289 0.08 -0.21 10.86
C ARG A 289 0.95 0.83 10.14
N ARG A 290 2.10 0.39 9.62
CA ARG A 290 3.13 1.16 8.90
C ARG A 290 3.36 2.52 9.60
N GLY A 291 4.01 2.47 10.75
CA GLY A 291 4.26 3.63 11.59
C GLY A 291 2.96 4.21 12.15
N ASN A 292 2.57 5.41 11.73
CA ASN A 292 1.33 6.07 12.14
C ASN A 292 0.30 6.18 11.02
N THR A 293 0.55 5.62 9.83
CA THR A 293 -0.31 5.83 8.66
C THR A 293 -1.72 5.28 8.84
N LEU A 294 -1.85 4.12 9.49
CA LEU A 294 -3.15 3.55 9.87
C LEU A 294 -3.89 4.42 10.88
N ASP A 295 -3.19 4.93 11.91
CA ASP A 295 -3.79 5.78 12.94
C ASP A 295 -4.23 7.13 12.35
N LEU A 296 -3.43 7.72 11.44
CA LEU A 296 -3.80 8.92 10.70
C LEU A 296 -5.04 8.72 9.84
N PHE A 297 -5.17 7.56 9.18
CA PHE A 297 -6.38 7.21 8.42
C PHE A 297 -7.60 7.08 9.34
N LEU A 298 -7.48 6.39 10.48
CA LEU A 298 -8.55 6.26 11.45
C LEU A 298 -9.02 7.62 11.98
N ASN A 299 -8.09 8.54 12.27
CA ASN A 299 -8.43 9.90 12.69
C ASN A 299 -9.27 10.61 11.63
N LYS A 300 -8.87 10.54 10.35
CA LYS A 300 -9.64 11.12 9.24
C LYS A 300 -11.00 10.48 9.07
N ALA A 301 -11.09 9.16 9.22
CA ALA A 301 -12.36 8.44 9.16
C ALA A 301 -13.32 8.86 10.28
N VAL A 302 -12.84 8.99 11.51
CA VAL A 302 -13.64 9.46 12.65
C VAL A 302 -14.06 10.91 12.47
N GLU A 303 -13.14 11.79 12.04
CA GLU A 303 -13.44 13.19 11.69
C GLU A 303 -14.57 13.29 10.64
N LYS A 304 -14.59 12.38 9.66
CA LYS A 304 -15.64 12.33 8.63
C LYS A 304 -17.00 11.85 9.19
N GLY A 305 -17.00 11.11 10.29
CA GLY A 305 -18.21 10.58 10.94
C GLY A 305 -18.36 9.06 10.91
N PHE A 306 -17.29 8.31 10.61
CA PHE A 306 -17.30 6.85 10.76
C PHE A 306 -17.19 6.44 12.23
N LEU A 307 -17.91 5.38 12.58
CA LEU A 307 -17.60 4.52 13.72
C LEU A 307 -16.62 3.45 13.25
N CYS A 308 -15.45 3.38 13.89
CA CYS A 308 -14.36 2.48 13.49
C CYS A 308 -14.07 1.45 14.59
N ILE A 309 -13.99 0.17 14.22
CA ILE A 309 -13.45 -0.91 15.05
C ILE A 309 -12.17 -1.40 14.39
N SER A 310 -11.10 -1.53 15.19
CA SER A 310 -9.84 -2.13 14.77
C SER A 310 -9.67 -3.50 15.44
N GLN A 311 -9.34 -4.52 14.64
CA GLN A 311 -9.11 -5.89 15.10
C GLN A 311 -7.76 -6.39 14.63
N THR A 312 -6.94 -6.82 15.58
CA THR A 312 -5.72 -7.58 15.30
C THR A 312 -6.00 -9.08 15.21
N TYR A 313 -6.98 -9.58 15.97
CA TYR A 313 -7.39 -10.98 15.94
C TYR A 313 -8.75 -11.13 15.23
N TYR A 314 -8.73 -11.51 13.95
CA TYR A 314 -9.93 -11.70 13.12
C TYR A 314 -10.02 -13.08 12.46
N SER A 315 -9.00 -13.94 12.64
CA SER A 315 -9.00 -15.32 12.16
C SER A 315 -7.94 -16.14 12.89
N ASP A 316 -8.33 -17.29 13.46
CA ASP A 316 -7.41 -18.23 14.11
C ASP A 316 -6.27 -18.67 13.19
N THR A 317 -6.56 -18.92 11.91
CA THR A 317 -5.55 -19.36 10.93
C THR A 317 -4.56 -18.25 10.62
N VAL A 318 -5.05 -17.03 10.39
CA VAL A 318 -4.19 -15.88 10.10
C VAL A 318 -3.33 -15.56 11.32
N TRP A 319 -3.92 -15.57 12.52
CA TRP A 319 -3.20 -15.33 13.77
C TRP A 319 -2.09 -16.37 14.02
N LYS A 320 -2.38 -17.66 13.80
CA LYS A 320 -1.36 -18.72 13.90
C LYS A 320 -0.19 -18.49 12.93
N GLN A 321 -0.47 -18.07 11.71
CA GLN A 321 0.58 -17.75 10.73
C GLN A 321 1.38 -16.51 11.15
N HIS A 322 0.71 -15.48 11.66
CA HIS A 322 1.37 -14.29 12.21
C HIS A 322 2.36 -14.65 13.33
N LEU A 323 1.92 -15.40 14.35
CA LEU A 323 2.78 -15.82 15.45
C LEU A 323 3.97 -16.66 14.94
N LYS A 324 3.70 -17.62 14.06
CA LYS A 324 4.74 -18.45 13.44
C LYS A 324 5.79 -17.60 12.72
N PHE A 325 5.38 -16.60 11.93
CA PHE A 325 6.34 -15.76 11.19
C PHE A 325 7.10 -14.79 12.10
N GLN A 326 6.45 -14.28 13.14
CA GLN A 326 7.10 -13.44 14.15
C GLN A 326 8.22 -14.17 14.88
N GLU A 327 8.04 -15.46 15.17
CA GLU A 327 9.07 -16.28 15.82
C GLU A 327 10.16 -16.77 14.86
N SER A 328 9.80 -17.10 13.61
CA SER A 328 10.67 -17.89 12.72
C SER A 328 11.31 -17.13 11.55
N ARG A 329 10.92 -15.87 11.29
CA ARG A 329 11.41 -15.10 10.13
C ARG A 329 11.96 -13.75 10.55
N SER A 330 13.28 -13.58 10.42
CA SER A 330 13.97 -12.29 10.63
C SER A 330 13.48 -11.17 9.69
N GLU A 331 12.87 -11.56 8.58
CA GLU A 331 12.34 -10.72 7.53
C GLU A 331 10.92 -10.21 7.81
N TYR A 332 10.23 -10.83 8.76
CA TYR A 332 8.88 -10.44 9.17
C TYR A 332 8.97 -9.28 10.16
N ASP A 333 8.04 -8.34 9.99
CA ASP A 333 7.92 -7.13 10.78
C ASP A 333 6.42 -6.85 10.86
N GLU A 334 5.87 -6.91 12.06
CA GLU A 334 4.43 -6.76 12.30
C GLU A 334 3.93 -5.40 11.80
N ASP A 335 4.69 -4.33 12.04
CA ASP A 335 4.32 -2.97 11.65
C ASP A 335 4.19 -2.83 10.12
N ILE A 336 5.03 -3.55 9.38
CA ILE A 336 5.09 -3.45 7.92
C ILE A 336 4.23 -4.50 7.22
N HIS A 337 4.02 -5.66 7.83
CA HIS A 337 3.47 -6.83 7.15
C HIS A 337 2.15 -7.35 7.71
N TYR A 338 1.84 -7.17 9.01
CA TYR A 338 0.63 -7.73 9.59
C TYR A 338 -0.58 -6.84 9.31
N PRO A 339 -1.57 -7.28 8.50
CA PRO A 339 -2.74 -6.47 8.25
C PRO A 339 -3.65 -6.46 9.48
N ILE A 340 -4.06 -5.26 9.88
CA ILE A 340 -5.11 -5.02 10.86
C ILE A 340 -6.43 -4.89 10.11
N LEU A 341 -7.49 -5.54 10.60
CA LEU A 341 -8.84 -5.38 10.06
C LEU A 341 -9.51 -4.16 10.68
N LEU A 342 -9.85 -3.19 9.84
CA LEU A 342 -10.70 -2.05 10.20
C LEU A 342 -12.10 -2.30 9.67
N MET A 343 -13.08 -2.17 10.57
CA MET A 343 -14.51 -2.24 10.27
C MET A 343 -15.10 -0.86 10.50
N MET A 344 -15.63 -0.23 9.46
CA MET A 344 -16.10 1.14 9.50
C MET A 344 -17.56 1.24 9.07
N THR A 345 -18.39 1.93 9.85
CA THR A 345 -19.82 2.16 9.55
C THR A 345 -20.15 3.64 9.74
N LYS A 346 -21.17 4.17 9.07
CA LYS A 346 -21.58 5.56 9.29
C LYS A 346 -22.25 5.69 10.65
N SER A 347 -21.90 6.73 11.40
CA SER A 347 -22.60 7.09 12.63
C SER A 347 -24.01 7.60 12.29
N SER A 348 -25.00 6.71 12.25
CA SER A 348 -26.42 7.10 12.18
C SER A 348 -27.07 6.97 13.56
N GLN A 349 -27.91 7.95 13.93
CA GLN A 349 -28.66 7.91 15.18
C GLN A 349 -29.58 6.67 15.19
N GLY A 350 -29.26 5.68 16.02
CA GLY A 350 -30.03 4.45 16.18
C GLY A 350 -29.35 3.16 15.68
N PHE A 351 -28.16 3.23 15.09
CA PHE A 351 -27.45 2.05 14.58
C PHE A 351 -26.56 1.40 15.65
N SER A 352 -26.86 0.14 16.01
CA SER A 352 -26.00 -0.66 16.90
C SER A 352 -25.06 -1.54 16.07
N MET A 353 -23.75 -1.38 16.25
CA MET A 353 -22.70 -2.19 15.61
C MET A 353 -22.82 -3.70 15.87
N GLN A 354 -23.53 -4.11 16.92
CA GLN A 354 -23.76 -5.52 17.22
C GLN A 354 -24.53 -6.25 16.12
N ASN A 355 -25.38 -5.56 15.35
CA ASN A 355 -26.16 -6.16 14.28
C ASN A 355 -25.34 -6.44 12.99
N CYS A 356 -24.30 -5.65 12.70
CA CYS A 356 -23.40 -5.93 11.57
C CYS A 356 -22.38 -7.02 11.91
N LEU A 357 -21.88 -7.03 13.15
CA LEU A 357 -20.93 -8.05 13.61
C LEU A 357 -21.58 -9.43 13.74
N SER A 358 -22.87 -9.52 14.06
CA SER A 358 -23.59 -10.80 14.08
C SER A 358 -23.79 -11.36 12.67
N ALA A 359 -23.99 -10.51 11.66
CA ALA A 359 -24.12 -10.93 10.25
C ALA A 359 -22.79 -11.43 9.63
N LEU A 360 -21.63 -11.08 10.21
CA LEU A 360 -20.31 -11.54 9.77
C LEU A 360 -19.76 -12.71 10.62
N LYS A 361 -20.48 -13.14 11.67
CA LYS A 361 -20.09 -14.23 12.58
C LYS A 361 -20.80 -15.57 12.30
N HIS A 362 -21.67 -15.61 11.29
CA HIS A 362 -22.42 -16.79 10.83
C HIS A 362 -22.22 -16.96 9.33
#